data_AF-A0A9Q0GWN9-F1
#
_entry.id   AF-A0A9Q0GWN9-F1
#
_cell.length_a   1.000
_cell.length_b   1.000
_cell.length_c   1.000
_cell.angle_alpha   90.00
_cell.angle_beta   90.00
_cell.angle_gamma   90.00
#
_symmetry.space_group_name_H-M   'P 1'
#
loop_
_entity.id
_entity.type
_entity.pdbx_description
1 polymer ?
#
loop_
_entity_poly.entity_id
_entity_poly.type
_entity_poly.pdbx_seq_one_letter_code
_entity_poly.pdbx_strand_id
1 'polypeptide(L)'
;MALLPLPIHTDPFFRYQNANLPTSDVLYGLKPLFLRHKNLRFSQNFFTISASQNLSTFSLPKPFSKVLLSRSETLKLHPVLLQLAASVIIFVGFSARACTGKPGQIPNVTAPVSKAVQEERIGGRAHDENNSVELNSDDHGMGKVDVLGNIQDKELKAALEIWKTKTYALTVPLRVVALRGSVPPSWLKDFMQAQGRRLRLRVEFRGNLVDIFSDLSVASTKRNFEPKSAMAADIITVGDSWLSSAIKQGLLEPIKNIQGQDCFKCLSDKWKVYLYRNNKGELDSGGEIWAVPYRWGSMVIAYKKSKFQKHNLAPIEDWKDLWRPELAGKISMVDSPREVVGAVLKYMGASYNTKDIESQVTGGRNNVMQNLALLQKQVRLFDSAYYLKAFGVGDVWVAVGWSSDILPAAKRMSNVAVIVPKSGASLWADLWAIPFASRFSTDRIGGRVRGPSPLIYQWMEFCLQVARALPFKQEVIPGASPFALEEPSVESSQELTRGKPKLETNLIAGVPPPEILSRCEFLEPLTEATLSDYQWLIASMKKPVRGVISSMANSFAVKPER
;
A
#
# COMPACT_ATOMS: atom_id res chain seq x y z
N MET A 1 -12.78 -29.51 53.79
CA MET A 1 -12.69 -30.98 53.92
C MET A 1 -13.06 -31.57 52.56
N ALA A 2 -12.42 -32.57 51.93
CA ALA A 2 -11.12 -33.24 52.05
C ALA A 2 -10.97 -34.13 50.76
N LEU A 3 -9.81 -34.50 50.20
CA LEU A 3 -8.38 -34.23 50.49
C LEU A 3 -7.55 -34.33 49.17
N LEU A 4 -6.22 -34.43 49.25
CA LEU A 4 -5.24 -34.62 48.15
C LEU A 4 -4.63 -36.06 48.21
N PRO A 5 -3.96 -36.64 47.17
CA PRO A 5 -2.61 -36.20 46.73
C PRO A 5 -2.17 -36.42 45.23
N LEU A 6 -0.96 -35.94 44.93
CA LEU A 6 -0.13 -36.03 43.70
C LEU A 6 0.81 -37.31 43.73
N PRO A 7 1.88 -37.50 42.90
CA PRO A 7 2.32 -36.94 41.59
C PRO A 7 2.72 -38.04 40.54
N ILE A 8 3.37 -37.69 39.41
CA ILE A 8 4.67 -38.27 38.89
C ILE A 8 5.08 -37.67 37.51
N HIS A 9 6.39 -37.47 37.30
CA HIS A 9 7.08 -37.03 36.06
C HIS A 9 7.37 -38.19 35.09
N THR A 10 7.54 -37.94 33.78
CA THR A 10 8.82 -38.16 33.03
C THR A 10 8.76 -37.79 31.53
N ASP A 11 9.93 -37.39 31.01
CA ASP A 11 10.28 -37.14 29.60
C ASP A 11 10.69 -38.46 28.89
N PRO A 12 10.82 -38.53 27.53
CA PRO A 12 12.20 -38.55 27.00
C PRO A 12 12.44 -38.00 25.57
N PHE A 13 13.70 -37.60 25.34
CA PHE A 13 14.31 -37.22 24.06
C PHE A 13 15.04 -38.40 23.34
N PHE A 14 15.22 -38.25 22.01
CA PHE A 14 16.26 -38.83 21.13
C PHE A 14 16.62 -40.34 21.15
N ARG A 15 16.57 -40.95 19.95
CA ARG A 15 17.78 -41.59 19.35
C ARG A 15 17.73 -41.74 17.82
N TYR A 16 18.86 -41.43 17.19
CA TYR A 16 19.19 -41.72 15.78
C TYR A 16 19.65 -43.17 15.60
N GLN A 17 19.50 -43.73 14.39
CA GLN A 17 20.38 -44.80 13.88
C GLN A 17 20.61 -44.69 12.37
N ASN A 18 21.84 -45.02 11.94
CA ASN A 18 22.34 -44.92 10.57
C ASN A 18 22.07 -46.18 9.73
N ALA A 19 21.99 -46.06 8.40
CA ALA A 19 22.40 -47.11 7.46
C ALA A 19 22.77 -46.59 6.05
N ASN A 20 24.09 -46.43 5.82
CA ASN A 20 24.88 -46.72 4.61
C ASN A 20 24.56 -46.20 3.19
N LEU A 21 25.65 -45.74 2.56
CA LEU A 21 25.87 -45.44 1.13
C LEU A 21 25.93 -46.72 0.25
N PRO A 22 26.02 -46.57 -1.09
CA PRO A 22 27.37 -46.70 -1.68
C PRO A 22 27.78 -45.57 -2.65
N THR A 23 29.09 -45.49 -2.88
CA THR A 23 29.83 -44.49 -3.68
C THR A 23 30.01 -44.88 -5.15
N SER A 24 30.22 -43.90 -6.03
CA SER A 24 31.17 -44.03 -7.16
C SER A 24 31.65 -42.67 -7.66
N ASP A 25 32.97 -42.51 -7.78
CA ASP A 25 33.64 -41.34 -8.35
C ASP A 25 33.85 -41.49 -9.86
N VAL A 26 33.67 -40.42 -10.64
CA VAL A 26 34.45 -40.20 -11.87
C VAL A 26 34.80 -38.71 -12.02
N LEU A 27 36.10 -38.41 -11.92
CA LEU A 27 36.71 -37.13 -12.22
C LEU A 27 37.09 -37.09 -13.71
N TYR A 28 36.64 -36.07 -14.47
CA TYR A 28 37.37 -35.56 -15.63
C TYR A 28 37.02 -34.09 -15.89
N GLY A 29 38.02 -33.20 -15.78
CA GLY A 29 37.89 -31.81 -16.18
C GLY A 29 38.45 -31.56 -17.58
N LEU A 30 37.81 -30.67 -18.35
CA LEU A 30 38.40 -30.09 -19.57
C LEU A 30 38.05 -28.61 -19.70
N LYS A 31 39.00 -27.85 -20.25
CA LYS A 31 38.99 -26.38 -20.35
C LYS A 31 38.02 -25.88 -21.43
N PRO A 32 37.42 -24.68 -21.29
CA PRO A 32 36.78 -24.00 -22.40
C PRO A 32 37.82 -23.43 -23.38
N LEU A 33 37.79 -23.85 -24.64
CA LEU A 33 38.61 -23.28 -25.70
C LEU A 33 38.02 -21.95 -26.18
N PHE A 34 38.81 -20.88 -26.12
CA PHE A 34 38.49 -19.62 -26.81
C PHE A 34 38.84 -19.76 -28.30
N LEU A 35 37.88 -19.52 -29.19
CA LEU A 35 38.15 -19.28 -30.61
C LEU A 35 37.32 -18.10 -31.14
N ARG A 36 38.01 -17.02 -31.50
CA ARG A 36 37.47 -15.92 -32.31
C ARG A 36 37.43 -16.35 -33.77
N HIS A 37 36.35 -16.06 -34.49
CA HIS A 37 36.38 -15.36 -35.79
C HIS A 37 34.95 -14.97 -36.23
N LYS A 38 34.68 -13.67 -36.36
CA LYS A 38 34.57 -12.88 -37.61
C LYS A 38 33.28 -13.10 -38.43
N ASN A 39 32.47 -12.04 -38.45
CA ASN A 39 31.61 -11.54 -39.53
C ASN A 39 31.45 -12.37 -40.80
N LEU A 40 30.18 -12.63 -41.18
CA LEU A 40 29.72 -12.58 -42.57
C LEU A 40 28.23 -12.19 -42.61
N ARG A 41 27.88 -11.27 -43.51
CA ARG A 41 26.51 -10.97 -43.97
C ARG A 41 26.35 -11.57 -45.37
N PHE A 42 25.15 -12.04 -45.72
CA PHE A 42 24.46 -12.03 -47.04
C PHE A 42 23.26 -12.99 -46.88
N SER A 43 22.00 -12.53 -46.83
CA SER A 43 21.08 -12.15 -47.91
C SER A 43 20.14 -13.28 -48.34
N GLN A 44 18.94 -12.87 -48.76
CA GLN A 44 17.83 -13.71 -49.23
C GLN A 44 18.22 -14.64 -50.40
N ASN A 45 17.63 -15.84 -50.48
CA ASN A 45 16.50 -16.08 -51.39
C ASN A 45 15.85 -17.46 -51.27
N PHE A 46 14.66 -17.58 -51.87
CA PHE A 46 13.82 -18.77 -51.99
C PHE A 46 14.52 -19.94 -52.70
N PHE A 47 14.12 -21.17 -52.37
CA PHE A 47 13.72 -22.15 -53.39
C PHE A 47 12.73 -23.18 -52.83
N THR A 48 11.75 -23.57 -53.65
CA THR A 48 10.73 -24.58 -53.35
C THR A 48 10.91 -25.75 -54.32
N ILE A 49 11.04 -26.98 -53.83
CA ILE A 49 10.82 -28.21 -54.64
C ILE A 49 10.01 -29.22 -53.81
N SER A 50 9.10 -29.93 -54.49
CA SER A 50 8.14 -30.90 -53.96
C SER A 50 8.33 -32.25 -54.65
N ALA A 51 8.05 -33.37 -53.95
CA ALA A 51 7.60 -34.68 -54.47
C ALA A 51 7.51 -35.68 -53.29
N SER A 52 6.31 -36.13 -52.86
CA SER A 52 5.67 -37.43 -53.20
C SER A 52 6.27 -38.65 -52.48
N GLN A 53 5.57 -39.67 -51.97
CA GLN A 53 4.14 -40.06 -51.96
C GLN A 53 3.95 -41.03 -50.75
N ASN A 54 2.77 -41.18 -50.15
CA ASN A 54 1.77 -42.17 -50.58
C ASN A 54 0.37 -41.90 -49.99
N LEU A 55 -0.66 -42.32 -50.75
CA LEU A 55 -2.09 -42.32 -50.37
C LEU A 55 -2.37 -43.49 -49.39
N SER A 56 -3.50 -43.58 -48.67
CA SER A 56 -4.92 -43.68 -49.09
C SER A 56 -5.84 -43.69 -47.84
N THR A 57 -7.17 -43.43 -47.83
CA THR A 57 -8.19 -43.03 -48.83
C THR A 57 -9.44 -42.51 -48.09
N PHE A 58 -10.15 -41.50 -48.66
CA PHE A 58 -11.62 -41.32 -48.85
C PHE A 58 -12.67 -41.94 -47.88
N SER A 59 -13.89 -41.39 -47.69
CA SER A 59 -14.66 -40.35 -48.42
C SER A 59 -15.79 -39.71 -47.58
N LEU A 60 -16.23 -38.52 -48.02
CA LEU A 60 -17.48 -37.84 -47.64
C LEU A 60 -18.50 -37.94 -48.79
N PRO A 61 -19.80 -37.72 -48.53
CA PRO A 61 -20.68 -37.12 -49.55
C PRO A 61 -21.48 -35.88 -49.07
N LYS A 62 -21.85 -35.06 -50.05
CA LYS A 62 -22.83 -33.95 -50.10
C LYS A 62 -23.56 -34.09 -51.46
N PRO A 63 -24.55 -33.24 -51.84
CA PRO A 63 -25.51 -32.38 -51.11
C PRO A 63 -26.98 -32.69 -51.53
N PHE A 64 -27.99 -31.89 -51.10
CA PHE A 64 -29.04 -31.29 -51.97
C PHE A 64 -29.98 -30.32 -51.20
N SER A 65 -30.92 -29.69 -51.92
CA SER A 65 -31.47 -28.33 -51.82
C SER A 65 -32.73 -28.01 -50.96
N LYS A 66 -32.81 -26.73 -50.52
CA LYS A 66 -33.96 -25.78 -50.43
C LYS A 66 -35.39 -26.26 -50.03
N VAL A 67 -35.94 -25.62 -48.99
CA VAL A 67 -37.34 -25.12 -48.89
C VAL A 67 -37.34 -23.73 -48.19
N LEU A 68 -38.40 -22.93 -48.35
CA LEU A 68 -38.48 -21.48 -48.12
C LEU A 68 -39.72 -21.14 -47.23
N LEU A 69 -39.61 -20.26 -46.21
CA LEU A 69 -40.52 -19.11 -45.89
C LEU A 69 -40.45 -18.58 -44.43
N SER A 70 -40.62 -17.25 -44.31
CA SER A 70 -41.03 -16.39 -43.18
C SER A 70 -40.80 -16.85 -41.72
N ARG A 71 -40.21 -16.02 -40.85
CA ARG A 71 -40.78 -14.73 -40.38
C ARG A 71 -39.70 -13.86 -39.72
N SER A 72 -39.87 -12.54 -39.77
CA SER A 72 -39.01 -11.56 -39.09
C SER A 72 -39.49 -11.26 -37.67
N GLU A 73 -38.61 -11.34 -36.67
CA GLU A 73 -38.83 -10.68 -35.38
C GLU A 73 -37.59 -9.88 -34.96
N THR A 74 -37.83 -8.60 -34.67
CA THR A 74 -36.82 -7.61 -34.27
C THR A 74 -36.75 -7.56 -32.76
N LEU A 75 -35.59 -7.88 -32.19
CA LEU A 75 -35.38 -7.77 -30.74
C LEU A 75 -35.19 -6.30 -30.35
N LYS A 76 -36.12 -5.76 -29.57
CA LYS A 76 -36.14 -4.36 -29.11
C LYS A 76 -35.18 -4.16 -27.94
N LEU A 77 -34.28 -3.17 -28.04
CA LEU A 77 -33.58 -2.61 -26.88
C LEU A 77 -34.48 -1.60 -26.16
N HIS A 78 -34.46 -1.59 -24.82
CA HIS A 78 -35.28 -0.71 -23.98
C HIS A 78 -34.57 0.64 -23.71
N PRO A 79 -35.27 1.79 -23.66
CA PRO A 79 -34.63 3.10 -23.79
C PRO A 79 -34.26 3.76 -22.45
N VAL A 80 -32.99 3.67 -22.03
CA VAL A 80 -32.40 4.53 -20.98
C VAL A 80 -30.99 5.06 -21.35
N LEU A 81 -30.40 4.59 -22.46
CA LEU A 81 -28.98 4.83 -22.81
C LEU A 81 -28.74 5.89 -23.91
N LEU A 82 -29.72 6.74 -24.22
CA LEU A 82 -29.60 7.75 -25.28
C LEU A 82 -30.01 9.17 -24.86
N GLN A 83 -29.61 9.61 -23.65
CA GLN A 83 -29.67 11.02 -23.24
C GLN A 83 -28.50 11.39 -22.31
N LEU A 84 -27.31 11.64 -22.89
CA LEU A 84 -26.24 12.45 -22.27
C LEU A 84 -25.15 12.84 -23.29
N ALA A 85 -25.58 13.22 -24.51
CA ALA A 85 -24.68 13.56 -25.62
C ALA A 85 -25.22 14.68 -26.54
N ALA A 86 -25.81 15.74 -25.98
CA ALA A 86 -26.13 16.98 -26.71
C ALA A 86 -26.48 18.13 -25.74
N SER A 87 -25.51 19.00 -25.37
CA SER A 87 -25.71 20.38 -24.88
C SER A 87 -24.39 21.11 -24.52
N VAL A 88 -23.47 21.33 -25.48
CA VAL A 88 -22.52 22.48 -25.47
C VAL A 88 -22.08 22.83 -26.91
N ILE A 89 -23.02 23.23 -27.77
CA ILE A 89 -22.74 24.06 -28.97
C ILE A 89 -23.90 25.06 -29.07
N ILE A 90 -23.65 26.26 -29.61
CA ILE A 90 -24.54 27.44 -29.62
C ILE A 90 -24.52 28.22 -28.29
N PHE A 91 -23.45 28.99 -28.05
CA PHE A 91 -23.54 30.45 -27.86
C PHE A 91 -22.12 31.06 -27.80
N VAL A 92 -21.51 31.26 -28.98
CA VAL A 92 -20.32 32.11 -29.16
C VAL A 92 -20.55 32.93 -30.43
N GLY A 93 -20.71 34.24 -30.28
CA GLY A 93 -20.92 35.17 -31.39
C GLY A 93 -21.76 36.36 -30.96
N PHE A 94 -21.25 37.58 -31.23
CA PHE A 94 -21.77 38.90 -30.80
C PHE A 94 -21.61 39.17 -29.27
N SER A 95 -20.98 40.25 -28.81
CA SER A 95 -20.51 41.47 -29.52
C SER A 95 -19.19 42.01 -28.95
N ALA A 96 -18.41 42.70 -29.79
CA ALA A 96 -17.28 43.53 -29.40
C ALA A 96 -17.38 44.93 -30.03
N ARG A 97 -17.50 45.95 -29.17
CA ARG A 97 -17.28 47.41 -29.38
C ARG A 97 -17.69 48.10 -28.07
N ALA A 98 -17.15 49.21 -27.59
CA ALA A 98 -15.95 50.03 -27.76
C ALA A 98 -16.22 51.31 -26.93
N CYS A 99 -15.25 52.23 -26.82
CA CYS A 99 -15.32 53.52 -26.08
C CYS A 99 -15.20 53.39 -24.55
N THR A 100 -14.15 53.83 -23.82
CA THR A 100 -13.37 55.11 -23.73
C THR A 100 -14.08 56.25 -22.99
N GLY A 101 -13.56 56.69 -21.82
CA GLY A 101 -13.99 57.91 -21.13
C GLY A 101 -13.34 58.12 -19.73
N LYS A 102 -12.62 59.23 -19.55
CA LYS A 102 -11.67 59.59 -18.46
C LYS A 102 -12.29 60.06 -17.10
N PRO A 103 -11.47 60.38 -16.05
CA PRO A 103 -11.89 60.45 -14.63
C PRO A 103 -11.91 61.87 -14.00
N GLY A 104 -12.29 61.97 -12.70
CA GLY A 104 -12.11 63.17 -11.86
C GLY A 104 -12.08 62.93 -10.33
N GLN A 105 -10.94 63.29 -9.71
CA GLN A 105 -10.67 63.78 -8.32
C GLN A 105 -11.35 63.09 -7.08
N ILE A 106 -10.63 62.42 -6.16
CA ILE A 106 -9.69 62.88 -5.07
C ILE A 106 -10.44 63.49 -3.85
N PRO A 107 -10.08 63.24 -2.55
CA PRO A 107 -8.99 62.42 -1.95
C PRO A 107 -9.57 61.15 -1.21
N ASN A 108 -9.01 60.47 -0.18
CA ASN A 108 -7.81 60.65 0.68
C ASN A 108 -7.24 59.33 1.31
N VAL A 109 -6.20 59.50 2.13
CA VAL A 109 -5.35 58.60 2.97
C VAL A 109 -6.13 57.86 4.10
N THR A 110 -5.88 56.57 4.44
CA THR A 110 -4.71 56.03 5.21
C THR A 110 -4.46 54.52 4.93
N ALA A 111 -3.23 54.04 5.18
CA ALA A 111 -2.63 52.81 4.62
C ALA A 111 -2.53 51.62 5.63
N PRO A 112 -1.59 50.63 5.55
CA PRO A 112 -1.19 49.73 4.45
C PRO A 112 -1.14 48.22 4.84
N VAL A 113 -1.08 47.28 3.88
CA VAL A 113 -0.32 45.99 4.03
C VAL A 113 0.31 45.56 2.70
N SER A 114 1.58 45.14 2.77
CA SER A 114 2.46 44.75 1.66
C SER A 114 2.29 43.31 1.14
N LYS A 115 2.67 43.06 -0.12
CA LYS A 115 2.96 41.72 -0.67
C LYS A 115 4.17 41.75 -1.60
N ALA A 116 4.96 40.68 -1.52
CA ALA A 116 5.84 40.10 -2.56
C ALA A 116 6.98 40.94 -3.17
N VAL A 117 8.15 40.31 -3.28
CA VAL A 117 9.11 40.53 -4.39
C VAL A 117 9.63 39.15 -4.84
N GLN A 118 9.71 38.93 -6.15
CA GLN A 118 10.37 37.78 -6.78
C GLN A 118 11.75 38.20 -7.32
N GLU A 119 12.58 37.20 -7.55
CA GLU A 119 13.92 37.19 -8.16
C GLU A 119 14.21 38.25 -9.24
N GLU A 120 15.44 38.77 -9.23
CA GLU A 120 16.13 39.20 -10.44
C GLU A 120 17.61 38.75 -10.41
N ARG A 121 18.21 38.51 -11.59
CA ARG A 121 19.56 37.94 -11.75
C ARG A 121 20.60 39.03 -12.02
N ILE A 122 21.72 39.04 -11.30
CA ILE A 122 23.03 39.49 -11.83
C ILE A 122 24.14 38.56 -11.30
N GLY A 123 25.14 38.26 -12.12
CA GLY A 123 26.27 37.38 -11.75
C GLY A 123 27.46 38.13 -11.13
N GLY A 124 28.28 37.38 -10.38
CA GLY A 124 29.51 37.86 -9.74
C GLY A 124 30.49 36.70 -9.53
N ARG A 125 31.79 36.98 -9.49
CA ARG A 125 32.87 35.99 -9.66
C ARG A 125 33.72 35.90 -8.38
N ALA A 126 34.00 34.66 -7.96
CA ALA A 126 35.08 34.22 -7.05
C ALA A 126 35.25 34.93 -5.69
N HIS A 127 35.33 34.14 -4.61
CA HIS A 127 36.53 34.06 -3.76
C HIS A 127 36.48 32.82 -2.87
N ASP A 128 37.59 32.10 -2.79
CA ASP A 128 37.80 31.02 -1.81
C ASP A 128 38.21 31.64 -0.46
N GLU A 129 37.60 31.21 0.65
CA GLU A 129 38.23 31.27 1.97
C GLU A 129 38.01 29.95 2.72
N ASN A 130 39.11 29.29 3.05
CA ASN A 130 39.14 28.21 4.01
C ASN A 130 38.86 28.77 5.41
N ASN A 131 38.12 28.04 6.24
CA ASN A 131 38.26 28.20 7.68
C ASN A 131 38.19 26.84 8.39
N SER A 132 39.38 26.25 8.59
CA SER A 132 39.59 25.05 9.39
C SER A 132 39.62 25.45 10.87
N VAL A 133 38.67 24.96 11.65
CA VAL A 133 38.69 25.10 13.11
C VAL A 133 39.23 23.80 13.70
N GLU A 134 40.43 23.87 14.28
CA GLU A 134 40.97 22.83 15.15
C GLU A 134 40.12 22.76 16.42
N LEU A 135 39.76 21.55 16.85
CA LEU A 135 39.14 21.30 18.14
C LEU A 135 40.07 20.42 18.96
N ASN A 136 40.60 21.00 20.03
CA ASN A 136 41.47 20.31 20.98
C ASN A 136 40.76 19.13 21.62
N SER A 137 41.50 18.03 21.78
CA SER A 137 41.05 16.85 22.51
C SER A 137 41.34 17.01 24.00
N ASP A 138 40.29 17.21 24.80
CA ASP A 138 40.32 16.89 26.23
C ASP A 138 39.39 15.71 26.50
N ASP A 139 39.99 14.60 26.95
CA ASP A 139 39.32 13.37 27.36
C ASP A 139 38.70 13.54 28.75
N HIS A 140 37.46 13.08 28.93
CA HIS A 140 37.08 12.30 30.12
C HIS A 140 35.76 11.53 29.94
N GLY A 141 35.90 10.24 29.64
CA GLY A 141 35.20 9.16 30.36
C GLY A 141 33.66 9.08 30.35
N MET A 142 33.09 8.41 29.34
CA MET A 142 31.76 7.76 29.47
C MET A 142 31.68 6.43 28.69
N GLY A 143 32.72 5.60 28.83
CA GLY A 143 32.86 4.34 28.09
C GLY A 143 31.96 3.19 28.58
N LYS A 144 30.71 3.13 28.09
CA LYS A 144 29.98 1.85 27.94
C LYS A 144 28.76 1.85 27.01
N VAL A 145 28.13 3.00 26.76
CA VAL A 145 26.94 3.08 25.87
C VAL A 145 27.34 3.12 24.39
N ASP A 146 28.46 3.78 24.07
CA ASP A 146 28.87 4.07 22.69
C ASP A 146 29.37 2.84 21.90
N VAL A 147 29.82 1.79 22.58
CA VAL A 147 30.50 0.65 21.94
C VAL A 147 29.52 -0.23 21.15
N LEU A 148 28.31 -0.48 21.68
CA LEU A 148 27.31 -1.32 21.00
C LEU A 148 26.78 -0.66 19.73
N GLY A 149 26.39 0.61 19.83
CA GLY A 149 25.91 1.39 18.68
C GLY A 149 26.97 1.46 17.57
N ASN A 150 28.22 1.75 17.91
CA ASN A 150 29.32 1.90 16.95
C ASN A 150 29.75 0.57 16.29
N ILE A 151 29.49 -0.59 16.91
CA ILE A 151 29.65 -1.91 16.26
C ILE A 151 28.54 -2.13 15.24
N GLN A 152 27.28 -1.97 15.64
CA GLN A 152 26.14 -2.24 14.75
C GLN A 152 26.13 -1.27 13.55
N ASP A 153 26.53 -0.01 13.76
CA ASP A 153 26.69 0.98 12.69
C ASP A 153 27.83 0.63 11.70
N LYS A 154 28.89 -0.04 12.16
CA LYS A 154 29.98 -0.55 11.30
C LYS A 154 29.53 -1.76 10.47
N GLU A 155 28.78 -2.68 11.06
CA GLU A 155 28.20 -3.83 10.35
C GLU A 155 27.17 -3.38 9.30
N LEU A 156 26.31 -2.42 9.64
CA LEU A 156 25.36 -1.80 8.70
C LEU A 156 26.06 -1.10 7.54
N LYS A 157 27.19 -0.42 7.79
CA LYS A 157 28.04 0.17 6.74
C LYS A 157 28.72 -0.89 5.88
N ALA A 158 29.28 -1.94 6.48
CA ALA A 158 29.90 -3.04 5.75
C ALA A 158 28.91 -3.77 4.83
N ALA A 159 27.70 -4.06 5.32
CA ALA A 159 26.62 -4.65 4.52
C ALA A 159 26.22 -3.75 3.33
N LEU A 160 26.19 -2.42 3.53
CA LEU A 160 25.92 -1.46 2.47
C LEU A 160 27.06 -1.40 1.42
N GLU A 161 28.33 -1.47 1.83
CA GLU A 161 29.46 -1.52 0.89
C GLU A 161 29.51 -2.84 0.10
N ILE A 162 29.23 -3.99 0.74
CA ILE A 162 29.08 -5.27 0.05
C ILE A 162 27.95 -5.17 -0.99
N TRP A 163 26.80 -4.63 -0.61
CA TRP A 163 25.66 -4.46 -1.52
C TRP A 163 25.98 -3.55 -2.72
N LYS A 164 26.71 -2.45 -2.51
CA LYS A 164 27.16 -1.52 -3.57
C LYS A 164 28.01 -2.19 -4.65
N THR A 165 28.66 -3.32 -4.39
CA THR A 165 29.45 -4.03 -5.42
C THR A 165 28.62 -4.56 -6.59
N LYS A 166 27.30 -4.74 -6.39
CA LYS A 166 26.33 -5.22 -7.40
C LYS A 166 26.01 -4.16 -8.48
N THR A 167 27.01 -3.62 -9.19
CA THR A 167 26.80 -2.58 -10.22
C THR A 167 26.61 -3.14 -11.64
N TYR A 168 25.90 -2.41 -12.50
CA TYR A 168 25.70 -2.76 -13.92
C TYR A 168 26.54 -1.90 -14.87
N ALA A 169 27.10 -2.54 -15.90
CA ALA A 169 27.97 -1.89 -16.88
C ALA A 169 27.24 -0.97 -17.88
N LEU A 170 25.92 -1.02 -17.99
CA LEU A 170 25.14 -0.20 -18.93
C LEU A 170 24.32 0.87 -18.21
N THR A 171 23.82 1.86 -18.95
CA THR A 171 22.84 2.81 -18.38
C THR A 171 21.52 2.08 -18.16
N VAL A 172 21.06 1.98 -16.91
CA VAL A 172 19.86 1.20 -16.54
C VAL A 172 18.75 2.11 -16.01
N PRO A 173 17.62 2.24 -16.72
CA PRO A 173 16.41 2.87 -16.18
C PRO A 173 15.81 2.08 -15.01
N LEU A 174 15.19 2.75 -14.06
CA LEU A 174 14.24 2.11 -13.13
C LEU A 174 13.04 3.05 -12.95
N ARG A 175 11.84 2.59 -13.30
CA ARG A 175 10.59 3.34 -13.11
C ARG A 175 9.78 2.77 -11.97
N VAL A 176 9.61 3.56 -10.92
CA VAL A 176 8.83 3.22 -9.71
C VAL A 176 7.58 4.10 -9.65
N VAL A 177 6.41 3.51 -9.43
CA VAL A 177 5.18 4.26 -9.10
C VAL A 177 4.81 3.98 -7.64
N ALA A 178 4.88 4.99 -6.79
CA ALA A 178 4.75 4.84 -5.35
C ALA A 178 3.60 5.67 -4.76
N LEU A 179 3.14 5.31 -3.56
CA LEU A 179 2.24 6.16 -2.78
C LEU A 179 2.98 7.42 -2.31
N ARG A 180 2.35 8.59 -2.41
CA ARG A 180 2.92 9.85 -1.93
C ARG A 180 3.22 9.77 -0.42
N GLY A 181 4.45 10.12 -0.05
CA GLY A 181 4.92 10.05 1.33
C GLY A 181 5.25 8.62 1.82
N SER A 182 5.29 7.62 0.94
CA SER A 182 5.73 6.26 1.32
C SER A 182 7.24 6.03 1.21
N VAL A 183 7.91 6.72 0.28
CA VAL A 183 9.35 6.61 0.05
C VAL A 183 10.06 7.85 0.61
N PRO A 184 10.95 7.72 1.60
CA PRO A 184 11.76 8.83 2.09
C PRO A 184 12.64 9.42 0.97
N PRO A 185 12.77 10.76 0.86
CA PRO A 185 13.69 11.37 -0.11
C PRO A 185 15.15 10.94 0.06
N SER A 186 15.56 10.61 1.30
CA SER A 186 16.89 10.06 1.59
C SER A 186 17.12 8.71 0.92
N TRP A 187 16.12 7.82 0.88
CA TRP A 187 16.24 6.54 0.18
C TRP A 187 16.49 6.72 -1.32
N LEU A 188 15.83 7.69 -1.96
CA LEU A 188 16.05 8.02 -3.36
C LEU A 188 17.49 8.50 -3.61
N LYS A 189 17.97 9.43 -2.78
CA LYS A 189 19.34 9.96 -2.86
C LYS A 189 20.39 8.87 -2.65
N ASP A 190 20.24 8.07 -1.60
CA ASP A 190 21.19 7.02 -1.23
C ASP A 190 21.25 5.92 -2.29
N PHE A 191 20.10 5.49 -2.83
CA PHE A 191 20.04 4.52 -3.94
C PHE A 191 20.71 5.09 -5.21
N MET A 192 20.45 6.36 -5.53
CA MET A 192 21.10 7.04 -6.65
C MET A 192 22.61 7.17 -6.49
N GLN A 193 23.09 7.44 -5.28
CA GLN A 193 24.51 7.51 -4.97
C GLN A 193 25.18 6.14 -5.06
N ALA A 194 24.55 5.09 -4.53
CA ALA A 194 25.09 3.73 -4.53
C ALA A 194 25.15 3.09 -5.93
N GLN A 195 24.13 3.33 -6.77
CA GLN A 195 24.07 2.81 -8.14
C GLN A 195 24.85 3.66 -9.17
N GLY A 196 25.29 4.85 -8.76
CA GLY A 196 26.13 5.74 -9.54
C GLY A 196 25.48 6.33 -10.80
N ARG A 197 26.30 7.02 -11.61
CA ARG A 197 25.84 7.85 -12.75
C ARG A 197 25.15 7.08 -13.88
N ARG A 198 25.14 5.75 -13.86
CA ARG A 198 24.51 4.89 -14.90
C ARG A 198 23.04 4.56 -14.57
N LEU A 199 22.58 4.78 -13.34
CA LEU A 199 21.16 4.68 -12.99
C LEU A 199 20.36 5.83 -13.59
N ARG A 200 19.22 5.50 -14.23
CA ARG A 200 18.16 6.46 -14.60
C ARG A 200 16.89 6.18 -13.82
N LEU A 201 16.89 6.53 -12.53
CA LEU A 201 15.73 6.41 -11.65
C LEU A 201 14.65 7.41 -12.06
N ARG A 202 13.39 6.97 -12.12
CA ARG A 202 12.18 7.78 -12.28
C ARG A 202 11.16 7.31 -11.27
N VAL A 203 10.79 8.18 -10.33
CA VAL A 203 9.76 7.88 -9.32
C VAL A 203 8.57 8.80 -9.52
N GLU A 204 7.39 8.21 -9.62
CA GLU A 204 6.12 8.92 -9.77
C GLU A 204 5.23 8.66 -8.55
N PHE A 205 4.80 9.72 -7.87
CA PHE A 205 4.00 9.60 -6.64
C PHE A 205 2.51 9.84 -6.90
N ARG A 206 1.69 8.81 -6.72
CA ARG A 206 0.21 8.91 -6.77
C ARG A 206 -0.35 9.31 -5.40
N GLY A 207 -1.51 9.97 -5.39
CA GLY A 207 -2.07 10.57 -4.17
C GLY A 207 -2.61 9.54 -3.18
N ASN A 208 -3.13 8.44 -3.69
CA ASN A 208 -3.69 7.32 -2.93
C ASN A 208 -3.37 5.99 -3.65
N LEU A 209 -3.61 4.86 -2.98
CA LEU A 209 -3.34 3.51 -3.52
C LEU A 209 -4.43 3.05 -4.51
N VAL A 210 -5.65 3.56 -4.37
CA VAL A 210 -6.78 3.26 -5.28
C VAL A 210 -6.47 3.72 -6.70
N ASP A 211 -5.84 4.90 -6.87
CA ASP A 211 -5.37 5.41 -8.17
C ASP A 211 -4.38 4.44 -8.83
N ILE A 212 -3.46 3.85 -8.06
CA ILE A 212 -2.45 2.91 -8.58
C ILE A 212 -3.15 1.62 -9.02
N PHE A 213 -4.01 1.06 -8.16
CA PHE A 213 -4.76 -0.16 -8.47
C PHE A 213 -5.71 0.02 -9.67
N SER A 214 -6.42 1.15 -9.73
CA SER A 214 -7.33 1.49 -10.82
C SER A 214 -6.60 1.60 -12.16
N ASP A 215 -5.43 2.25 -12.20
CA ASP A 215 -4.58 2.36 -13.39
C ASP A 215 -4.18 0.97 -13.93
N LEU A 216 -3.84 0.01 -13.04
CA LEU A 216 -3.57 -1.39 -13.40
C LEU A 216 -4.81 -2.12 -13.94
N SER A 217 -5.95 -2.02 -13.26
CA SER A 217 -7.20 -2.68 -13.68
C SER A 217 -7.73 -2.10 -15.00
N VAL A 218 -7.61 -0.80 -15.23
CA VAL A 218 -8.01 -0.16 -16.50
C VAL A 218 -7.10 -0.61 -17.64
N ALA A 219 -5.78 -0.65 -17.42
CA ALA A 219 -4.82 -1.21 -18.38
C ALA A 219 -5.13 -2.67 -18.73
N SER A 220 -5.45 -3.48 -17.72
CA SER A 220 -5.86 -4.88 -17.84
C SER A 220 -7.09 -5.03 -18.75
N THR A 221 -8.17 -4.32 -18.44
CA THR A 221 -9.44 -4.37 -19.17
C THR A 221 -9.31 -3.87 -20.61
N LYS A 222 -8.57 -2.77 -20.83
CA LYS A 222 -8.35 -2.21 -22.18
C LYS A 222 -7.37 -3.00 -23.04
N ARG A 223 -6.65 -3.97 -22.46
CA ARG A 223 -5.53 -4.70 -23.08
C ARG A 223 -4.44 -3.79 -23.68
N ASN A 224 -4.34 -2.56 -23.19
CA ASN A 224 -3.41 -1.53 -23.63
C ASN A 224 -3.19 -0.53 -22.49
N PHE A 225 -2.01 0.10 -22.45
CA PHE A 225 -1.65 1.07 -21.42
C PHE A 225 -0.74 2.18 -21.95
N GLU A 226 -0.89 3.37 -21.37
CA GLU A 226 -0.02 4.51 -21.68
C GLU A 226 1.37 4.34 -21.05
N PRO A 227 2.45 4.92 -21.62
CA PRO A 227 3.80 4.84 -21.04
C PRO A 227 3.94 5.41 -19.62
N LYS A 228 2.95 6.21 -19.15
CA LYS A 228 2.86 6.76 -17.78
C LYS A 228 1.92 5.96 -16.86
N SER A 229 1.26 4.91 -17.34
CA SER A 229 0.42 4.03 -16.52
C SER A 229 1.26 3.34 -15.44
N ALA A 230 0.65 3.00 -14.30
CA ALA A 230 1.22 2.09 -13.32
C ALA A 230 1.59 0.72 -13.94
N MET A 231 0.83 0.25 -14.94
CA MET A 231 1.14 -1.00 -15.66
C MET A 231 2.45 -0.92 -16.46
N ALA A 232 2.87 0.28 -16.85
CA ALA A 232 4.13 0.52 -17.56
C ALA A 232 5.34 0.73 -16.62
N ALA A 233 5.21 0.48 -15.31
CA ALA A 233 6.30 0.64 -14.34
C ALA A 233 7.13 -0.64 -14.20
N ASP A 234 8.38 -0.52 -13.74
CA ASP A 234 9.17 -1.68 -13.32
C ASP A 234 8.74 -2.16 -11.92
N ILE A 235 8.34 -1.23 -11.04
CA ILE A 235 7.90 -1.49 -9.67
C ILE A 235 6.74 -0.57 -9.31
N ILE A 236 5.77 -1.09 -8.56
CA ILE A 236 4.64 -0.34 -8.01
C ILE A 236 4.50 -0.55 -6.50
N THR A 237 3.93 0.42 -5.80
CA THR A 237 3.34 0.17 -4.46
C THR A 237 1.95 -0.45 -4.60
N VAL A 238 1.69 -1.52 -3.85
CA VAL A 238 0.38 -2.12 -3.64
C VAL A 238 0.14 -2.25 -2.14
N GLY A 239 -1.01 -1.81 -1.65
CA GLY A 239 -1.43 -2.09 -0.27
C GLY A 239 -1.86 -3.56 -0.13
N ASP A 240 -1.49 -4.20 0.97
CA ASP A 240 -1.74 -5.61 1.28
C ASP A 240 -3.18 -6.07 1.05
N SER A 241 -4.16 -5.28 1.47
CA SER A 241 -5.60 -5.52 1.25
C SER A 241 -6.02 -5.66 -0.23
N TRP A 242 -5.24 -5.11 -1.18
CA TRP A 242 -5.45 -5.29 -2.62
C TRP A 242 -4.62 -6.40 -3.25
N LEU A 243 -3.61 -6.95 -2.55
CA LEU A 243 -2.66 -7.93 -3.11
C LEU A 243 -3.39 -9.13 -3.71
N SER A 244 -4.32 -9.74 -2.95
CA SER A 244 -5.09 -10.90 -3.42
C SER A 244 -5.91 -10.61 -4.68
N SER A 245 -6.55 -9.44 -4.73
CA SER A 245 -7.34 -9.01 -5.89
C SER A 245 -6.46 -8.74 -7.11
N ALA A 246 -5.28 -8.15 -6.91
CA ALA A 246 -4.30 -7.90 -7.96
C ALA A 246 -3.76 -9.21 -8.57
N ILE A 247 -3.48 -10.22 -7.73
CA ILE A 247 -3.05 -11.56 -8.17
C ILE A 247 -4.20 -12.26 -8.93
N LYS A 248 -5.42 -12.31 -8.35
CA LYS A 248 -6.61 -12.94 -8.96
C LYS A 248 -6.99 -12.33 -10.32
N GLN A 249 -6.74 -11.03 -10.53
CA GLN A 249 -6.92 -10.33 -11.81
C GLN A 249 -5.72 -10.44 -12.77
N GLY A 250 -4.64 -11.12 -12.36
CA GLY A 250 -3.40 -11.28 -13.12
C GLY A 250 -2.67 -9.97 -13.37
N LEU A 251 -2.80 -8.98 -12.49
CA LEU A 251 -2.19 -7.64 -12.64
C LEU A 251 -0.71 -7.62 -12.28
N LEU A 252 -0.21 -8.66 -11.60
CA LEU A 252 1.14 -8.75 -11.05
C LEU A 252 1.89 -9.97 -11.62
N GLU A 253 3.22 -9.91 -11.59
CA GLU A 253 4.12 -11.05 -11.81
C GLU A 253 4.70 -11.55 -10.49
N PRO A 254 4.93 -12.88 -10.32
CA PRO A 254 5.65 -13.41 -9.16
C PRO A 254 7.13 -13.02 -9.19
N ILE A 255 7.68 -12.68 -8.03
CA ILE A 255 9.03 -12.17 -7.82
C ILE A 255 9.99 -13.36 -7.67
N LYS A 256 10.40 -13.92 -8.80
CA LYS A 256 11.25 -15.11 -8.88
C LYS A 256 12.55 -14.95 -8.10
N ASN A 257 13.00 -16.01 -7.43
CA ASN A 257 14.28 -16.09 -6.71
C ASN A 257 14.46 -15.07 -5.55
N ILE A 258 13.41 -14.36 -5.11
CA ILE A 258 13.52 -13.39 -4.00
C ILE A 258 13.90 -14.08 -2.66
N GLN A 259 13.47 -15.33 -2.48
CA GLN A 259 13.78 -16.18 -1.31
C GLN A 259 15.31 -16.38 -1.11
N GLY A 260 16.07 -16.34 -2.21
CA GLY A 260 17.53 -16.49 -2.18
C GLY A 260 18.26 -15.24 -1.68
N GLN A 261 17.60 -14.07 -1.64
CA GLN A 261 18.20 -12.80 -1.21
C GLN A 261 18.27 -12.72 0.32
N ASP A 262 19.41 -12.32 0.86
CA ASP A 262 19.66 -12.36 2.31
C ASP A 262 18.71 -11.44 3.10
N CYS A 263 18.39 -10.26 2.54
CA CYS A 263 17.42 -9.33 3.12
C CYS A 263 16.00 -9.93 3.29
N PHE A 264 15.63 -10.92 2.46
CA PHE A 264 14.34 -11.60 2.56
C PHE A 264 14.38 -12.74 3.59
N LYS A 265 15.53 -13.44 3.71
CA LYS A 265 15.74 -14.48 4.74
C LYS A 265 15.61 -13.91 6.15
N CYS A 266 16.08 -12.67 6.34
CA CYS A 266 15.99 -11.92 7.59
C CYS A 266 14.60 -11.35 7.91
N LEU A 267 13.59 -11.50 7.05
CA LEU A 267 12.21 -11.15 7.40
C LEU A 267 11.65 -12.16 8.41
N SER A 268 10.77 -11.68 9.29
CA SER A 268 10.07 -12.52 10.27
C SER A 268 9.28 -13.66 9.63
N ASP A 269 9.04 -14.73 10.40
CA ASP A 269 8.22 -15.83 9.90
C ASP A 269 6.76 -15.40 9.67
N LYS A 270 6.27 -14.43 10.46
CA LYS A 270 4.98 -13.76 10.23
C LYS A 270 4.93 -13.07 8.86
N TRP A 271 6.02 -12.42 8.41
CA TRP A 271 6.11 -11.90 7.04
C TRP A 271 6.19 -13.02 6.00
N LYS A 272 7.05 -14.02 6.19
CA LYS A 272 7.21 -15.11 5.22
C LYS A 272 5.86 -15.78 4.95
N VAL A 273 5.18 -16.26 5.99
CA VAL A 273 3.82 -16.83 5.89
C VAL A 273 2.85 -15.84 5.24
N TYR A 274 2.86 -14.56 5.64
CA TYR A 274 1.95 -13.57 5.10
C TYR A 274 2.24 -13.15 3.64
N LEU A 275 3.39 -13.46 3.04
CA LEU A 275 3.72 -13.04 1.67
C LEU A 275 3.56 -14.15 0.62
N TYR A 276 3.61 -15.41 1.04
CA TYR A 276 3.38 -16.56 0.17
C TYR A 276 1.92 -16.62 -0.32
N ARG A 277 1.71 -16.69 -1.65
CA ARG A 277 0.39 -16.69 -2.29
C ARG A 277 0.32 -17.62 -3.49
N ASN A 278 -0.80 -18.31 -3.63
CA ASN A 278 -1.14 -19.02 -4.86
C ASN A 278 -1.60 -18.03 -5.96
N ASN A 279 -1.86 -18.55 -7.17
CA ASN A 279 -2.31 -17.76 -8.33
C ASN A 279 -3.74 -17.16 -8.21
N LYS A 280 -4.48 -17.45 -7.13
CA LYS A 280 -5.76 -16.81 -6.79
C LYS A 280 -5.59 -15.69 -5.76
N GLY A 281 -4.38 -15.48 -5.24
CA GLY A 281 -4.12 -14.52 -4.18
C GLY A 281 -4.51 -15.02 -2.78
N GLU A 282 -4.68 -16.32 -2.59
CA GLU A 282 -4.92 -16.95 -1.28
C GLU A 282 -3.58 -17.32 -0.62
N LEU A 283 -3.55 -17.43 0.72
CA LEU A 283 -2.40 -17.92 1.47
C LEU A 283 -2.08 -19.36 1.07
N ASP A 284 -0.83 -19.63 0.68
CA ASP A 284 -0.36 -20.95 0.28
C ASP A 284 1.15 -21.05 0.49
N SER A 285 1.59 -21.88 1.43
CA SER A 285 3.02 -22.10 1.75
C SER A 285 3.83 -22.72 0.60
N GLY A 286 3.19 -23.38 -0.36
CA GLY A 286 3.81 -23.86 -1.60
C GLY A 286 3.72 -22.86 -2.75
N GLY A 287 3.17 -21.66 -2.50
CA GLY A 287 2.95 -20.62 -3.49
C GLY A 287 4.18 -19.78 -3.82
N GLU A 288 3.94 -18.71 -4.57
CA GLU A 288 4.96 -17.74 -4.98
C GLU A 288 4.90 -16.46 -4.12
N ILE A 289 5.93 -15.64 -4.18
CA ILE A 289 5.96 -14.31 -3.56
C ILE A 289 5.69 -13.26 -4.63
N TRP A 290 4.62 -12.48 -4.47
CA TRP A 290 4.15 -11.52 -5.49
C TRP A 290 4.45 -10.07 -5.14
N ALA A 291 4.80 -9.81 -3.88
CA ALA A 291 5.16 -8.49 -3.39
C ALA A 291 6.10 -8.58 -2.18
N VAL A 292 6.86 -7.52 -1.92
CA VAL A 292 7.84 -7.42 -0.82
C VAL A 292 7.50 -6.23 0.09
N PRO A 293 7.35 -6.39 1.41
CA PRO A 293 6.97 -5.30 2.31
C PRO A 293 8.11 -4.28 2.41
N TYR A 294 7.78 -3.00 2.49
CA TYR A 294 8.77 -1.95 2.80
C TYR A 294 8.32 -0.99 3.91
N ARG A 295 7.03 -0.99 4.25
CA ARG A 295 6.52 -0.39 5.48
C ARG A 295 5.20 -1.04 5.90
N TRP A 296 4.89 -0.95 7.18
CA TRP A 296 3.64 -1.45 7.77
C TRP A 296 3.21 -0.58 8.94
N GLY A 297 2.03 -0.85 9.49
CA GLY A 297 1.57 -0.29 10.74
C GLY A 297 0.26 -0.95 11.18
N SER A 298 -0.44 -0.33 12.14
CA SER A 298 -1.75 -0.80 12.60
C SER A 298 -2.88 0.19 12.32
N MET A 299 -4.12 -0.27 12.43
CA MET A 299 -5.25 0.60 12.74
C MET A 299 -5.13 1.13 14.18
N VAL A 300 -5.57 2.36 14.41
CA VAL A 300 -5.45 3.09 15.69
C VAL A 300 -6.68 3.96 15.95
N ILE A 301 -6.86 4.35 17.21
CA ILE A 301 -7.91 5.27 17.67
C ILE A 301 -7.26 6.55 18.18
N ALA A 302 -7.62 7.70 17.58
CA ALA A 302 -7.26 9.02 18.08
C ALA A 302 -8.45 9.65 18.82
N TYR A 303 -8.22 10.32 19.95
CA TYR A 303 -9.28 11.05 20.65
C TYR A 303 -8.82 12.40 21.20
N LYS A 304 -9.76 13.35 21.33
CA LYS A 304 -9.50 14.68 21.90
C LYS A 304 -9.59 14.66 23.43
N LYS A 305 -8.43 14.71 24.09
CA LYS A 305 -8.29 14.70 25.56
C LYS A 305 -9.16 15.75 26.25
N SER A 306 -9.19 16.98 25.73
CA SER A 306 -9.98 18.06 26.34
C SER A 306 -11.50 17.89 26.21
N LYS A 307 -11.98 17.12 25.22
CA LYS A 307 -13.41 16.73 25.15
C LYS A 307 -13.72 15.67 26.21
N PHE A 308 -12.87 14.66 26.32
CA PHE A 308 -13.02 13.59 27.30
C PHE A 308 -13.02 14.12 28.73
N GLN A 309 -12.02 14.95 29.08
CA GLN A 309 -11.94 15.62 30.38
C GLN A 309 -13.16 16.50 30.66
N LYS A 310 -13.61 17.34 29.69
CA LYS A 310 -14.79 18.20 29.87
C LYS A 310 -16.09 17.43 30.13
N HIS A 311 -16.19 16.21 29.61
CA HIS A 311 -17.38 15.36 29.73
C HIS A 311 -17.20 14.22 30.76
N ASN A 312 -16.18 14.28 31.62
CA ASN A 312 -15.84 13.26 32.62
C ASN A 312 -15.72 11.83 32.06
N LEU A 313 -15.30 11.70 30.80
CA LEU A 313 -15.08 10.41 30.15
C LEU A 313 -13.68 9.89 30.47
N ALA A 314 -13.60 8.64 30.93
CA ALA A 314 -12.32 7.92 31.04
C ALA A 314 -11.60 7.88 29.68
N PRO A 315 -10.25 7.82 29.63
CA PRO A 315 -9.49 7.59 28.40
C PRO A 315 -10.03 6.43 27.54
N ILE A 316 -9.73 6.44 26.24
CA ILE A 316 -9.92 5.26 25.39
C ILE A 316 -8.72 4.34 25.59
N GLU A 317 -9.00 3.05 25.79
CA GLU A 317 -8.00 1.99 25.88
C GLU A 317 -8.25 0.87 24.86
N ASP A 318 -9.49 0.63 24.47
CA ASP A 318 -9.86 -0.55 23.68
C ASP A 318 -11.12 -0.35 22.82
N TRP A 319 -11.43 -1.27 21.90
CA TRP A 319 -12.57 -1.15 20.97
C TRP A 319 -13.91 -0.92 21.66
N LYS A 320 -14.14 -1.55 22.82
CA LYS A 320 -15.37 -1.38 23.63
C LYS A 320 -15.69 0.07 23.99
N ASP A 321 -14.68 0.93 24.06
CA ASP A 321 -14.87 2.33 24.41
C ASP A 321 -15.57 3.12 23.31
N LEU A 322 -15.58 2.62 22.07
CA LEU A 322 -16.33 3.21 20.96
C LEU A 322 -17.85 3.01 21.10
N TRP A 323 -18.32 2.05 21.91
CA TRP A 323 -19.74 1.78 22.13
C TRP A 323 -20.37 2.62 23.25
N ARG A 324 -19.59 3.45 23.95
CA ARG A 324 -20.05 4.36 25.01
C ARG A 324 -21.13 5.32 24.47
N PRO A 325 -22.30 5.46 25.13
CA PRO A 325 -23.43 6.23 24.60
C PRO A 325 -23.13 7.73 24.42
N GLU A 326 -22.17 8.28 25.16
CA GLU A 326 -21.73 9.67 25.08
C GLU A 326 -20.98 9.99 23.77
N LEU A 327 -20.55 8.96 23.03
CA LEU A 327 -19.92 9.11 21.71
C LEU A 327 -20.92 9.14 20.54
N ALA A 328 -22.22 9.27 20.81
CA ALA A 328 -23.27 9.30 19.77
C ALA A 328 -23.02 10.41 18.73
N GLY A 329 -22.77 10.01 17.48
CA GLY A 329 -22.36 10.90 16.40
C GLY A 329 -21.06 11.67 16.67
N LYS A 330 -20.14 11.14 17.49
CA LYS A 330 -18.84 11.75 17.85
C LYS A 330 -17.62 10.96 17.34
N ILE A 331 -17.82 9.93 16.52
CA ILE A 331 -16.74 9.16 15.89
C ILE A 331 -16.70 9.45 14.39
N SER A 332 -15.52 9.57 13.80
CA SER A 332 -15.29 9.42 12.36
C SER A 332 -14.43 8.18 12.11
N MET A 333 -14.79 7.33 11.16
CA MET A 333 -14.08 6.07 10.89
C MET A 333 -13.74 5.93 9.40
N VAL A 334 -12.69 5.19 9.08
CA VAL A 334 -12.39 4.77 7.70
C VAL A 334 -13.57 4.00 7.10
N ASP A 335 -13.89 4.27 5.84
CA ASP A 335 -14.88 3.51 5.07
C ASP A 335 -14.19 2.32 4.39
N SER A 336 -14.07 1.23 5.14
CA SER A 336 -13.54 -0.05 4.66
C SER A 336 -14.32 -1.20 5.31
N PRO A 337 -15.05 -2.03 4.55
CA PRO A 337 -15.84 -3.13 5.09
C PRO A 337 -15.06 -4.09 5.99
N ARG A 338 -13.80 -4.41 5.63
CA ARG A 338 -12.93 -5.27 6.45
C ARG A 338 -12.58 -4.63 7.79
N GLU A 339 -12.33 -3.33 7.81
CA GLU A 339 -11.94 -2.60 9.02
C GLU A 339 -13.14 -2.33 9.94
N VAL A 340 -14.30 -1.99 9.36
CA VAL A 340 -15.54 -1.72 10.10
C VAL A 340 -16.10 -3.00 10.72
N VAL A 341 -16.26 -4.08 9.94
CA VAL A 341 -16.70 -5.37 10.49
C VAL A 341 -15.65 -5.93 11.45
N GLY A 342 -14.36 -5.81 11.12
CA GLY A 342 -13.26 -6.27 11.97
C GLY A 342 -13.18 -5.58 13.34
N ALA A 343 -13.46 -4.28 13.42
CA ALA A 343 -13.56 -3.56 14.70
C ALA A 343 -14.74 -4.07 15.56
N VAL A 344 -15.88 -4.43 14.93
CA VAL A 344 -17.00 -5.08 15.63
C VAL A 344 -16.62 -6.50 16.09
N LEU A 345 -15.94 -7.27 15.25
CA LEU A 345 -15.46 -8.60 15.62
C LEU A 345 -14.49 -8.53 16.81
N LYS A 346 -13.51 -7.61 16.82
CA LYS A 346 -12.62 -7.40 17.98
C LYS A 346 -13.35 -6.95 19.24
N TYR A 347 -14.32 -6.04 19.11
CA TYR A 347 -15.20 -5.68 20.23
C TYR A 347 -15.93 -6.90 20.82
N MET A 348 -16.33 -7.84 19.97
CA MET A 348 -16.96 -9.11 20.34
C MET A 348 -15.96 -10.23 20.71
N GLY A 349 -14.65 -9.94 20.79
CA GLY A 349 -13.60 -10.91 21.13
C GLY A 349 -13.15 -11.84 19.99
N ALA A 350 -13.60 -11.60 18.76
CA ALA A 350 -13.29 -12.38 17.57
C ALA A 350 -12.13 -11.78 16.72
N SER A 351 -11.69 -12.54 15.71
CA SER A 351 -10.58 -12.19 14.81
C SER A 351 -11.02 -11.26 13.66
N TYR A 352 -10.10 -10.43 13.14
CA TYR A 352 -10.31 -9.74 11.85
C TYR A 352 -10.45 -10.69 10.64
N ASN A 353 -10.05 -11.95 10.83
CA ASN A 353 -9.97 -12.99 9.80
C ASN A 353 -10.98 -14.12 10.03
N THR A 354 -12.01 -13.92 10.85
CA THR A 354 -13.16 -14.84 11.01
C THR A 354 -13.74 -15.20 9.63
N LYS A 355 -13.72 -16.50 9.31
CA LYS A 355 -14.07 -17.04 7.98
C LYS A 355 -15.54 -17.45 7.89
N ASP A 356 -16.13 -17.84 9.03
CA ASP A 356 -17.56 -18.12 9.18
C ASP A 356 -18.09 -17.42 10.43
N ILE A 357 -18.95 -16.43 10.26
CA ILE A 357 -19.50 -15.63 11.36
C ILE A 357 -20.51 -16.43 12.19
N GLU A 358 -21.28 -17.36 11.60
CA GLU A 358 -22.34 -18.05 12.34
C GLU A 358 -21.77 -19.03 13.36
N SER A 359 -20.71 -19.75 13.00
CA SER A 359 -20.09 -20.76 13.89
C SER A 359 -19.00 -20.18 14.80
N GLN A 360 -18.28 -19.13 14.38
CA GLN A 360 -17.10 -18.63 15.09
C GLN A 360 -17.37 -17.41 15.98
N VAL A 361 -18.55 -16.79 15.91
CA VAL A 361 -18.88 -15.56 16.66
C VAL A 361 -20.11 -15.80 17.54
N THR A 362 -20.02 -15.44 18.83
CA THR A 362 -21.11 -15.61 19.78
C THR A 362 -22.37 -14.85 19.32
N GLY A 363 -23.46 -15.57 19.07
CA GLY A 363 -24.72 -15.02 18.55
C GLY A 363 -24.77 -14.79 17.04
N GLY A 364 -23.76 -15.27 16.29
CA GLY A 364 -23.75 -15.34 14.84
C GLY A 364 -23.90 -13.99 14.12
N ARG A 365 -24.36 -14.04 12.86
CA ARG A 365 -24.54 -12.84 12.01
C ARG A 365 -25.48 -11.82 12.64
N ASN A 366 -26.52 -12.29 13.35
CA ASN A 366 -27.49 -11.42 14.02
C ASN A 366 -26.84 -10.53 15.08
N ASN A 367 -25.94 -11.07 15.91
CA ASN A 367 -25.28 -10.30 16.95
C ASN A 367 -24.23 -9.34 16.35
N VAL A 368 -23.51 -9.74 15.29
CA VAL A 368 -22.61 -8.84 14.55
C VAL A 368 -23.39 -7.67 13.92
N MET A 369 -24.52 -7.95 13.28
CA MET A 369 -25.41 -6.94 12.70
C MET A 369 -25.95 -5.96 13.76
N GLN A 370 -26.34 -6.44 14.93
CA GLN A 370 -26.78 -5.58 16.05
C GLN A 370 -25.65 -4.67 16.53
N ASN A 371 -24.44 -5.20 16.71
CA ASN A 371 -23.30 -4.41 17.17
C ASN A 371 -22.78 -3.42 16.10
N LEU A 372 -22.86 -3.76 14.81
CA LEU A 372 -22.68 -2.81 13.71
C LEU A 372 -23.70 -1.67 13.78
N ALA A 373 -24.99 -1.97 13.99
CA ALA A 373 -26.03 -0.95 14.13
C ALA A 373 -25.89 -0.09 15.39
N LEU A 374 -25.22 -0.59 16.44
CA LEU A 374 -24.82 0.22 17.61
C LEU A 374 -23.64 1.12 17.27
N LEU A 375 -22.55 0.59 16.70
CA LEU A 375 -21.39 1.38 16.25
C LEU A 375 -21.80 2.49 15.28
N GLN A 376 -22.73 2.19 14.38
CA GLN A 376 -23.26 3.15 13.41
C GLN A 376 -23.92 4.39 14.07
N LYS A 377 -24.51 4.26 15.26
CA LYS A 377 -25.06 5.41 16.01
C LYS A 377 -23.95 6.30 16.59
N GLN A 378 -22.78 5.73 16.85
CA GLN A 378 -21.61 6.42 17.39
C GLN A 378 -20.83 7.13 16.27
N VAL A 379 -20.80 6.53 15.08
CA VAL A 379 -20.11 7.07 13.90
C VAL A 379 -20.95 8.12 13.16
N ARG A 380 -20.44 9.36 13.13
CA ARG A 380 -21.00 10.47 12.35
C ARG A 380 -20.81 10.30 10.85
N LEU A 381 -19.67 9.72 10.45
CA LEU A 381 -19.30 9.49 9.06
C LEU A 381 -18.30 8.34 8.93
N PHE A 382 -18.50 7.53 7.90
CA PHE A 382 -17.50 6.62 7.35
C PHE A 382 -16.94 7.29 6.10
N ASP A 383 -15.62 7.50 6.04
CA ASP A 383 -14.93 8.09 4.88
C ASP A 383 -13.43 7.72 4.92
N SER A 384 -12.83 7.33 3.80
CA SER A 384 -11.42 6.90 3.74
C SER A 384 -10.44 7.97 3.22
N ALA A 385 -10.91 9.17 2.89
CA ALA A 385 -10.10 10.28 2.34
C ALA A 385 -10.11 11.55 3.21
N TYR A 386 -11.22 11.80 3.93
CA TYR A 386 -11.51 13.05 4.62
C TYR A 386 -11.97 12.88 6.07
N TYR A 387 -12.00 11.66 6.64
CA TYR A 387 -12.44 11.45 8.03
C TYR A 387 -11.67 12.30 9.05
N LEU A 388 -10.36 12.46 8.86
CA LEU A 388 -9.51 13.32 9.68
C LEU A 388 -9.85 14.80 9.59
N LYS A 389 -10.58 15.27 8.56
CA LYS A 389 -11.02 16.66 8.46
C LYS A 389 -12.04 17.00 9.54
N ALA A 390 -13.03 16.13 9.75
CA ALA A 390 -14.03 16.29 10.81
C ALA A 390 -13.38 16.23 12.20
N PHE A 391 -12.40 15.34 12.38
CA PHE A 391 -11.63 15.27 13.62
C PHE A 391 -10.74 16.49 13.85
N GLY A 392 -10.12 17.03 12.80
CA GLY A 392 -9.33 18.27 12.85
C GLY A 392 -10.16 19.45 13.37
N VAL A 393 -11.29 19.75 12.71
CA VAL A 393 -12.17 20.87 13.09
C VAL A 393 -12.94 20.63 14.40
N GLY A 394 -13.12 19.37 14.81
CA GLY A 394 -13.72 18.99 16.09
C GLY A 394 -15.22 18.74 16.09
N ASP A 395 -15.81 18.51 14.91
CA ASP A 395 -17.16 17.96 14.73
C ASP A 395 -17.32 16.60 15.45
N VAL A 396 -16.24 15.82 15.45
CA VAL A 396 -16.10 14.52 16.14
C VAL A 396 -15.01 14.61 17.20
N TRP A 397 -15.10 13.73 18.21
CA TRP A 397 -14.16 13.67 19.34
C TRP A 397 -13.18 12.51 19.21
N VAL A 398 -13.51 11.53 18.35
CA VAL A 398 -12.73 10.31 18.10
C VAL A 398 -12.58 10.11 16.60
N ALA A 399 -11.39 9.71 16.16
CA ALA A 399 -11.11 9.23 14.81
C ALA A 399 -10.51 7.83 14.84
N VAL A 400 -10.96 6.95 13.95
CA VAL A 400 -10.53 5.56 13.88
C VAL A 400 -10.07 5.26 12.45
N GLY A 401 -8.83 4.80 12.29
CA GLY A 401 -8.25 4.61 10.96
C GLY A 401 -6.79 4.19 10.99
N TRP A 402 -6.13 4.26 9.84
CA TRP A 402 -4.75 3.79 9.70
C TRP A 402 -3.75 4.75 10.36
N SER A 403 -2.76 4.19 11.06
CA SER A 403 -1.66 4.94 11.66
C SER A 403 -0.83 5.74 10.63
N SER A 404 -0.88 5.36 9.35
CA SER A 404 -0.35 6.13 8.22
C SER A 404 -0.87 7.57 8.17
N ASP A 405 -2.14 7.76 8.52
CA ASP A 405 -2.83 9.05 8.37
C ASP A 405 -2.98 9.73 9.73
N ILE A 406 -3.35 8.95 10.75
CA ILE A 406 -3.62 9.45 12.09
C ILE A 406 -2.37 10.02 12.76
N LEU A 407 -1.22 9.32 12.72
CA LEU A 407 -0.02 9.77 13.45
C LEU A 407 0.53 11.11 12.91
N PRO A 408 0.68 11.34 11.60
CA PRO A 408 1.11 12.64 11.07
C PRO A 408 0.14 13.77 11.35
N ALA A 409 -1.18 13.50 11.40
CA ALA A 409 -2.19 14.49 11.74
C ALA A 409 -2.17 14.83 13.24
N ALA A 410 -2.15 13.80 14.10
CA ALA A 410 -2.19 13.94 15.56
C ALA A 410 -0.99 14.72 16.12
N LYS A 411 0.22 14.52 15.55
CA LYS A 411 1.44 15.28 15.92
C LYS A 411 1.35 16.79 15.70
N ARG A 412 0.36 17.27 14.94
CA ARG A 412 0.09 18.70 14.69
C ARG A 412 -0.97 19.28 15.62
N MET A 413 -1.45 18.50 16.60
CA MET A 413 -2.53 18.89 17.53
C MET A 413 -2.07 18.73 18.99
N SER A 414 -2.34 19.74 19.83
CA SER A 414 -1.85 19.80 21.22
C SER A 414 -2.71 19.06 22.25
N ASN A 415 -3.91 18.60 21.88
CA ASN A 415 -4.90 18.00 22.78
C ASN A 415 -5.40 16.61 22.34
N VAL A 416 -4.58 15.88 21.59
CA VAL A 416 -4.92 14.55 21.06
C VAL A 416 -4.05 13.47 21.72
N ALA A 417 -4.65 12.31 21.97
CA ALA A 417 -3.95 11.06 22.24
C ALA A 417 -4.29 10.05 21.13
N VAL A 418 -3.36 9.13 20.83
CA VAL A 418 -3.54 8.06 19.83
C VAL A 418 -3.16 6.72 20.46
N ILE A 419 -4.08 5.76 20.44
CA ILE A 419 -3.83 4.42 20.98
C ILE A 419 -4.00 3.34 19.90
N VAL A 420 -3.22 2.28 19.99
CA VAL A 420 -3.60 0.97 19.47
C VAL A 420 -4.44 0.25 20.55
N PRO A 421 -5.64 -0.27 20.22
CA PRO A 421 -6.52 -0.95 21.17
C PRO A 421 -5.86 -2.11 21.91
N LYS A 422 -6.09 -2.23 23.22
CA LYS A 422 -5.48 -3.28 24.07
C LYS A 422 -5.79 -4.71 23.58
N SER A 423 -6.98 -4.97 23.03
CA SER A 423 -7.35 -6.28 22.45
C SER A 423 -6.75 -6.57 21.07
N GLY A 424 -5.93 -5.65 20.52
CA GLY A 424 -5.29 -5.77 19.22
C GLY A 424 -6.11 -5.13 18.09
N ALA A 425 -5.45 -4.94 16.95
CA ALA A 425 -5.98 -4.24 15.78
C ALA A 425 -5.55 -4.91 14.47
N SER A 426 -6.15 -4.53 13.36
CA SER A 426 -5.64 -4.87 12.03
C SER A 426 -4.26 -4.25 11.82
N LEU A 427 -3.41 -5.00 11.13
CA LEU A 427 -2.15 -4.55 10.57
C LEU A 427 -2.35 -4.33 9.06
N TRP A 428 -1.77 -3.24 8.56
CA TRP A 428 -1.71 -2.90 7.14
C TRP A 428 -0.26 -2.89 6.68
N ALA A 429 -0.02 -3.16 5.40
CA ALA A 429 1.31 -3.10 4.81
C ALA A 429 1.29 -2.50 3.40
N ASP A 430 2.31 -1.70 3.09
CA ASP A 430 2.62 -1.31 1.72
C ASP A 430 3.76 -2.19 1.19
N LEU A 431 3.51 -2.74 0.00
CA LEU A 431 4.33 -3.75 -0.62
C LEU A 431 4.84 -3.25 -1.98
N TRP A 432 6.07 -3.60 -2.33
CA TRP A 432 6.61 -3.47 -3.68
C TRP A 432 6.20 -4.68 -4.51
N ALA A 433 5.49 -4.45 -5.62
CA ALA A 433 5.08 -5.49 -6.56
C ALA A 433 5.55 -5.17 -8.00
N ILE A 434 5.61 -6.20 -8.85
CA ILE A 434 5.96 -6.07 -10.27
C ILE A 434 4.66 -6.16 -11.09
N PRO A 435 4.28 -5.14 -11.88
CA PRO A 435 3.13 -5.22 -12.78
C PRO A 435 3.33 -6.27 -13.88
N PHE A 436 2.28 -6.99 -14.25
CA PHE A 436 2.32 -7.98 -15.33
C PHE A 436 2.25 -7.33 -16.73
N ALA A 437 3.23 -6.47 -17.00
CA ALA A 437 3.34 -5.75 -18.27
C ALA A 437 3.66 -6.68 -19.45
N SER A 438 4.31 -7.81 -19.21
CA SER A 438 4.78 -8.73 -20.27
C SER A 438 3.67 -9.57 -20.93
N ARG A 439 2.47 -9.63 -20.34
CA ARG A 439 1.30 -10.32 -20.93
C ARG A 439 0.62 -9.55 -22.06
N PHE A 440 0.97 -8.28 -22.25
CA PHE A 440 0.43 -7.44 -23.32
C PHE A 440 1.43 -7.37 -24.47
N SER A 441 0.96 -7.41 -25.73
CA SER A 441 1.81 -7.25 -26.91
C SER A 441 2.25 -5.79 -27.03
N THR A 442 3.38 -5.43 -26.41
CA THR A 442 3.90 -4.05 -26.39
C THR A 442 5.41 -3.98 -26.41
N ASP A 443 5.95 -3.14 -27.31
CA ASP A 443 7.38 -2.81 -27.38
C ASP A 443 7.80 -1.78 -26.31
N ARG A 444 7.00 -1.56 -25.26
CA ARG A 444 7.16 -0.44 -24.31
C ARG A 444 6.87 -0.81 -22.84
N ILE A 445 7.62 -1.77 -22.29
CA ILE A 445 7.64 -2.08 -20.85
C ILE A 445 8.66 -1.17 -20.15
N GLY A 446 8.30 -0.49 -19.05
CA GLY A 446 9.21 0.46 -18.38
C GLY A 446 9.63 1.66 -19.25
N GLY A 447 8.92 1.91 -20.36
CA GLY A 447 9.35 2.81 -21.43
C GLY A 447 10.45 2.25 -22.36
N ARG A 448 10.57 0.92 -22.48
CA ARG A 448 11.63 0.21 -23.23
C ARG A 448 11.10 -0.89 -24.15
N VAL A 449 11.87 -1.17 -25.20
CA VAL A 449 11.73 -2.31 -26.14
C VAL A 449 12.31 -3.63 -25.60
N ARG A 450 12.89 -3.65 -24.38
CA ARG A 450 13.77 -4.74 -23.91
C ARG A 450 13.41 -5.35 -22.53
N GLY A 451 12.16 -5.24 -22.11
CA GLY A 451 11.68 -5.88 -20.88
C GLY A 451 12.13 -5.21 -19.56
N PRO A 452 11.85 -5.85 -18.41
CA PRO A 452 11.90 -5.24 -17.08
C PRO A 452 13.31 -4.80 -16.65
N SER A 453 13.39 -3.91 -15.68
CA SER A 453 14.66 -3.46 -15.14
C SER A 453 15.38 -4.53 -14.32
N PRO A 454 16.68 -4.80 -14.57
CA PRO A 454 17.46 -5.71 -13.71
C PRO A 454 17.69 -5.11 -12.30
N LEU A 455 17.38 -3.83 -12.09
CA LEU A 455 17.46 -3.16 -10.80
C LEU A 455 16.27 -3.45 -9.86
N ILE A 456 15.24 -4.20 -10.30
CA ILE A 456 14.05 -4.46 -9.47
C ILE A 456 14.42 -5.11 -8.13
N TYR A 457 15.20 -6.19 -8.18
CA TYR A 457 15.69 -6.89 -6.99
C TYR A 457 16.56 -5.99 -6.11
N GLN A 458 17.41 -5.16 -6.72
CA GLN A 458 18.28 -4.26 -6.00
C GLN A 458 17.52 -3.16 -5.26
N TRP A 459 16.44 -2.62 -5.84
CA TRP A 459 15.57 -1.67 -5.17
C TRP A 459 14.85 -2.31 -3.97
N MET A 460 14.31 -3.51 -4.14
CA MET A 460 13.64 -4.26 -3.07
C MET A 460 14.62 -4.61 -1.94
N GLU A 461 15.79 -5.14 -2.27
CA GLU A 461 16.88 -5.45 -1.33
C GLU A 461 17.36 -4.21 -0.58
N PHE A 462 17.56 -3.09 -1.29
CA PHE A 462 17.92 -1.82 -0.69
C PHE A 462 16.87 -1.34 0.32
N CYS A 463 15.58 -1.35 -0.03
CA CYS A 463 14.49 -0.98 0.87
C CYS A 463 14.40 -1.89 2.11
N LEU A 464 14.84 -3.15 2.00
CA LEU A 464 14.91 -4.12 3.09
C LEU A 464 16.24 -4.10 3.89
N GLN A 465 17.13 -3.13 3.71
CA GLN A 465 18.29 -3.02 4.61
C GLN A 465 17.85 -2.44 5.96
N VAL A 466 18.37 -2.97 7.08
CA VAL A 466 18.08 -2.47 8.43
C VAL A 466 18.43 -0.97 8.58
N ALA A 467 19.47 -0.49 7.88
CA ALA A 467 19.84 0.93 7.80
C ALA A 467 18.72 1.84 7.25
N ARG A 468 17.77 1.29 6.47
CA ARG A 468 16.59 2.01 5.99
C ARG A 468 15.54 2.23 7.07
N ALA A 469 15.66 1.63 8.26
CA ALA A 469 14.74 1.86 9.36
C ALA A 469 14.78 3.31 9.91
N LEU A 470 15.86 4.06 9.66
CA LEU A 470 16.11 5.36 10.28
C LEU A 470 15.01 6.42 10.05
N PRO A 471 14.41 6.60 8.83
CA PRO A 471 13.34 7.57 8.64
C PRO A 471 12.04 7.24 9.38
N PHE A 472 11.82 5.98 9.79
CA PHE A 472 10.71 5.62 10.68
C PHE A 472 11.05 5.99 12.13
N LYS A 473 12.26 5.65 12.61
CA LYS A 473 12.76 6.03 13.95
C LYS A 473 12.79 7.55 14.17
N GLN A 474 13.14 8.31 13.13
CA GLN A 474 13.12 9.78 13.09
C GLN A 474 11.73 10.37 12.78
N GLU A 475 10.72 9.52 12.57
CA GLU A 475 9.33 9.89 12.30
C GLU A 475 9.12 10.77 11.05
N VAL A 476 10.03 10.68 10.07
CA VAL A 476 9.99 11.41 8.80
C VAL A 476 8.87 10.88 7.89
N ILE A 477 8.61 9.59 7.95
CA ILE A 477 7.46 8.93 7.31
C ILE A 477 6.70 8.10 8.35
N PRO A 478 5.38 7.88 8.18
CA PRO A 478 4.59 7.07 9.10
C PRO A 478 4.69 5.57 8.77
N GLY A 479 4.33 4.75 9.76
CA GLY A 479 4.52 3.30 9.76
C GLY A 479 5.88 2.91 10.34
N ALA A 480 6.27 1.66 10.13
CA ALA A 480 7.50 1.07 10.62
C ALA A 480 8.19 0.20 9.55
N SER A 481 9.49 -0.05 9.76
CA SER A 481 10.29 -0.98 8.96
C SER A 481 9.78 -2.42 9.14
N PRO A 482 9.79 -3.28 8.10
CA PRO A 482 9.37 -4.69 8.21
C PRO A 482 10.02 -5.46 9.36
N PHE A 483 11.29 -5.19 9.69
CA PHE A 483 12.02 -5.84 10.79
C PHE A 483 11.48 -5.52 12.19
N ALA A 484 10.81 -4.37 12.36
CA ALA A 484 10.25 -3.96 13.64
C ALA A 484 9.03 -4.80 14.09
N LEU A 485 8.66 -5.82 13.31
CA LEU A 485 7.56 -6.74 13.61
C LEU A 485 7.97 -7.83 14.62
N GLU A 486 9.25 -8.18 14.71
CA GLU A 486 9.81 -9.08 15.74
C GLU A 486 10.58 -8.29 16.82
N GLU A 487 11.34 -7.27 16.42
CA GLU A 487 12.06 -6.38 17.34
C GLU A 487 11.50 -4.95 17.31
N PRO A 488 10.40 -4.66 18.04
CA PRO A 488 9.99 -3.28 18.30
C PRO A 488 11.07 -2.61 19.18
N SER A 489 11.98 -1.87 18.56
CA SER A 489 13.19 -1.34 19.20
C SER A 489 12.86 -0.53 20.46
N VAL A 490 13.26 -1.07 21.61
CA VAL A 490 12.97 -0.53 22.97
C VAL A 490 13.63 0.83 23.19
N GLU A 491 14.75 1.09 22.51
CA GLU A 491 15.44 2.38 22.52
C GLU A 491 14.69 3.43 21.68
N SER A 492 13.66 4.04 22.28
CA SER A 492 13.21 5.35 21.81
C SER A 492 14.35 6.35 22.00
N SER A 493 14.91 6.88 20.92
CA SER A 493 16.00 7.88 21.00
C SER A 493 15.53 9.17 21.68
N GLN A 494 15.72 9.26 22.99
CA GLN A 494 15.35 10.42 23.80
C GLN A 494 16.12 11.69 23.38
N GLU A 495 17.28 11.52 22.76
CA GLU A 495 18.10 12.62 22.24
C GLU A 495 17.56 13.23 20.93
N LEU A 496 16.98 12.43 20.03
CA LEU A 496 16.53 12.86 18.69
C LEU A 496 15.22 13.67 18.68
N THR A 497 14.56 13.84 19.83
CA THR A 497 13.23 14.48 19.94
C THR A 497 13.19 15.69 20.89
N ARG A 498 14.33 16.14 21.42
CA ARG A 498 14.41 17.36 22.27
C ARG A 498 13.70 18.55 21.62
N GLY A 499 12.68 19.08 22.29
CA GLY A 499 11.94 20.29 21.89
C GLY A 499 10.65 20.09 21.07
N LYS A 500 10.29 18.87 20.65
CA LYS A 500 8.99 18.62 20.00
C LYS A 500 7.92 18.23 21.04
N PRO A 501 6.67 18.74 20.95
CA PRO A 501 5.58 18.26 21.80
C PRO A 501 5.32 16.78 21.50
N LYS A 502 5.58 15.92 22.48
CA LYS A 502 5.43 14.46 22.34
C LYS A 502 3.94 14.12 22.24
N LEU A 503 3.53 13.47 21.15
CA LEU A 503 2.18 12.93 21.02
C LEU A 503 1.96 11.89 22.12
N GLU A 504 0.84 11.99 22.83
CA GLU A 504 0.46 11.00 23.83
C GLU A 504 -0.02 9.73 23.12
N THR A 505 0.74 8.64 23.28
CA THR A 505 0.46 7.38 22.59
C THR A 505 1.05 6.18 23.31
N ASN A 506 0.42 5.02 23.15
CA ASN A 506 0.98 3.73 23.57
C ASN A 506 1.83 3.06 22.47
N LEU A 507 1.95 3.63 21.27
CA LEU A 507 2.82 3.07 20.23
C LEU A 507 4.29 3.43 20.47
N ILE A 508 5.17 2.45 20.31
CA ILE A 508 6.63 2.58 20.44
C ILE A 508 7.19 2.83 19.04
N ALA A 509 7.67 4.04 18.76
CA ALA A 509 8.17 4.45 17.43
C ALA A 509 7.20 4.13 16.25
N GLY A 510 5.89 4.22 16.51
CA GLY A 510 4.84 3.90 15.52
C GLY A 510 4.43 2.43 15.46
N VAL A 511 5.01 1.56 16.29
CA VAL A 511 4.72 0.12 16.39
C VAL A 511 3.85 -0.18 17.63
N PRO A 512 2.86 -1.08 17.56
CA PRO A 512 2.17 -1.59 18.75
C PRO A 512 3.13 -2.23 19.76
N PRO A 513 2.96 -2.04 21.10
CA PRO A 513 3.73 -2.77 22.10
C PRO A 513 3.66 -4.29 21.91
N PRO A 514 4.70 -5.08 22.25
CA PRO A 514 4.74 -6.54 22.00
C PRO A 514 3.48 -7.30 22.43
N GLU A 515 2.98 -6.97 23.62
CA GLU A 515 1.77 -7.56 24.20
C GLU A 515 0.51 -7.31 23.37
N ILE A 516 0.39 -6.13 22.74
CA ILE A 516 -0.73 -5.78 21.86
C ILE A 516 -0.48 -6.32 20.45
N LEU A 517 0.77 -6.28 19.98
CA LEU A 517 1.19 -6.74 18.65
C LEU A 517 0.93 -8.24 18.44
N SER A 518 1.03 -9.05 19.50
CA SER A 518 0.67 -10.48 19.46
C SER A 518 -0.83 -10.72 19.24
N ARG A 519 -1.69 -9.75 19.56
CA ARG A 519 -3.14 -9.75 19.29
C ARG A 519 -3.52 -9.01 18.01
N CYS A 520 -2.55 -8.41 17.33
CA CYS A 520 -2.70 -7.71 16.05
C CYS A 520 -2.50 -8.65 14.85
N GLU A 521 -3.38 -8.50 13.85
CA GLU A 521 -3.54 -9.44 12.75
C GLU A 521 -3.39 -8.72 11.41
N PHE A 522 -2.56 -9.23 10.50
CA PHE A 522 -2.67 -8.80 9.10
C PHE A 522 -4.01 -9.26 8.54
N LEU A 523 -4.59 -8.49 7.62
CA LEU A 523 -5.83 -8.87 6.95
C LEU A 523 -5.53 -10.02 5.96
N GLU A 524 -6.00 -11.22 6.31
CA GLU A 524 -5.88 -12.40 5.45
C GLU A 524 -6.85 -12.32 4.26
N PRO A 525 -6.57 -13.03 3.16
CA PRO A 525 -7.54 -13.28 2.10
C PRO A 525 -8.74 -14.06 2.67
N LEU A 526 -9.95 -13.51 2.49
CA LEU A 526 -11.20 -14.19 2.87
C LEU A 526 -11.86 -14.82 1.65
N THR A 527 -12.71 -15.83 1.88
CA THR A 527 -13.47 -16.48 0.81
C THR A 527 -14.51 -15.53 0.22
N GLU A 528 -14.94 -15.78 -1.03
CA GLU A 528 -15.98 -14.97 -1.68
C GLU A 528 -17.30 -14.97 -0.90
N ALA A 529 -17.64 -16.10 -0.25
CA ALA A 529 -18.80 -16.21 0.64
C ALA A 529 -18.65 -15.31 1.87
N THR A 530 -17.51 -15.37 2.56
CA THR A 530 -17.22 -14.49 3.71
C THR A 530 -17.22 -13.01 3.32
N LEU A 531 -16.67 -12.66 2.16
CA LEU A 531 -16.68 -11.28 1.65
C LEU A 531 -18.11 -10.81 1.32
N SER A 532 -18.95 -11.69 0.77
CA SER A 532 -20.37 -11.42 0.50
C SER A 532 -21.14 -11.18 1.81
N ASP A 533 -20.88 -11.97 2.85
CA ASP A 533 -21.46 -11.77 4.20
C ASP A 533 -21.06 -10.41 4.78
N TYR A 534 -19.78 -10.02 4.69
CA TYR A 534 -19.32 -8.72 5.18
C TYR A 534 -19.95 -7.55 4.40
N GLN A 535 -20.10 -7.70 3.08
CA GLN A 535 -20.81 -6.70 2.25
C GLN A 535 -22.29 -6.60 2.62
N TRP A 536 -22.97 -7.73 2.88
CA TRP A 536 -24.36 -7.76 3.34
C TRP A 536 -24.53 -7.10 4.71
N LEU A 537 -23.62 -7.37 5.66
CA LEU A 537 -23.60 -6.73 6.99
C LEU A 537 -23.38 -5.22 6.91
N ILE A 538 -22.53 -4.74 6.00
CA ILE A 538 -22.34 -3.30 5.76
C ILE A 538 -23.56 -2.69 5.06
N ALA A 539 -24.19 -3.40 4.12
CA ALA A 539 -25.37 -2.94 3.41
C ALA A 539 -26.65 -2.90 4.28
N SER A 540 -26.72 -3.72 5.34
CA SER A 540 -27.84 -3.73 6.30
C SER A 540 -27.76 -2.61 7.35
N MET A 541 -26.61 -1.93 7.48
CA MET A 541 -26.51 -0.68 8.23
C MET A 541 -27.48 0.37 7.66
N LYS A 542 -28.31 0.96 8.52
CA LYS A 542 -29.38 1.86 8.08
C LYS A 542 -28.78 3.10 7.43
N LYS A 543 -28.91 3.28 6.11
CA LYS A 543 -28.44 4.50 5.43
C LYS A 543 -28.93 5.73 6.21
N PRO A 544 -28.04 6.68 6.57
CA PRO A 544 -28.43 7.82 7.39
C PRO A 544 -29.58 8.55 6.72
N VAL A 545 -30.63 8.82 7.50
CA VAL A 545 -31.82 9.52 7.01
C VAL A 545 -31.36 10.90 6.51
N ARG A 546 -31.29 11.07 5.19
CA ARG A 546 -31.24 12.40 4.57
C ARG A 546 -32.43 13.16 5.14
N GLY A 547 -32.17 14.31 5.77
CA GLY A 547 -33.17 15.06 6.50
C GLY A 547 -34.44 15.28 5.68
N VAL A 548 -35.59 15.32 6.38
CA VAL A 548 -36.98 15.25 5.90
C VAL A 548 -37.39 16.35 4.87
N ILE A 549 -36.44 17.15 4.41
CA ILE A 549 -36.65 18.25 3.44
C ILE A 549 -36.79 17.73 2.00
N SER A 550 -36.25 16.55 1.62
CA SER A 550 -36.36 16.08 0.23
C SER A 550 -37.71 15.45 -0.14
N SER A 551 -38.59 15.09 0.82
CA SER A 551 -39.92 14.54 0.53
C SER A 551 -41.01 15.60 0.38
N MET A 552 -40.74 16.87 0.71
CA MET A 552 -41.67 17.99 0.51
C MET A 552 -41.43 18.78 -0.79
N ALA A 553 -40.29 18.59 -1.45
CA ALA A 553 -39.99 19.26 -2.72
C ALA A 553 -40.77 18.72 -3.92
N ASN A 554 -41.31 17.49 -3.85
CA ASN A 554 -42.05 16.84 -4.95
C ASN A 554 -43.59 16.87 -4.77
N SER A 555 -44.12 17.46 -3.69
CA SER A 555 -45.57 17.61 -3.50
C SER A 555 -46.15 18.94 -4.00
N PHE A 556 -45.30 19.83 -4.53
CA PHE A 556 -45.68 21.17 -5.03
C PHE A 556 -45.24 21.40 -6.48
N ALA A 557 -45.53 20.45 -7.37
CA ALA A 557 -45.50 20.65 -8.82
C ALA A 557 -46.91 20.44 -9.39
N VAL A 558 -47.56 21.54 -9.75
CA VAL A 558 -48.98 21.63 -10.12
C VAL A 558 -49.23 21.05 -11.52
N LYS A 559 -50.36 20.34 -11.70
CA LYS A 559 -50.89 19.92 -13.01
C LYS A 559 -51.16 21.14 -13.93
N PRO A 560 -50.84 21.09 -15.22
CA PRO A 560 -51.65 21.75 -16.24
C PRO A 560 -52.84 20.86 -16.63
N GLU A 561 -54.03 21.43 -16.72
CA GLU A 561 -55.17 20.83 -17.41
C GLU A 561 -55.19 21.24 -18.90
N ARG A 562 -55.83 20.39 -19.71
CA ARG A 562 -56.17 20.53 -21.14
C ARG A 562 -55.06 20.25 -22.14
#